data_AF-A0A920BMK7-F1
#
_entry.id   AF-A0A920BMK7-F1
#
_cell.length_a   1.000
_cell.length_b   1.000
_cell.length_c   1.000
_cell.angle_alpha   90.00
_cell.angle_beta   90.00
_cell.angle_gamma   90.00
#
_symmetry.space_group_name_H-M   'P 1'
#
loop_
_entity.id
_entity.type
_entity.pdbx_description
1 polymer ?
#
loop_
_entity_poly.entity_id
_entity_poly.type
_entity_poly.pdbx_seq_one_letter_code
_entity_poly.pdbx_strand_id
1 'polypeptide(L)' 'MSVQQIWRYPVKSLQGESLDSTEVTDVIPGDRGWGIIDNQTGHLLSAKRVPRLLEGQARIIRIIAC' A
#
# COMPACT_ATOMS: atom_id res chain seq x y z
N MET A 1 -14.33 21.48 10.04
CA MET A 1 -13.50 20.75 9.06
C MET A 1 -13.28 19.36 9.64
N SER A 2 -13.63 18.29 8.93
CA SER A 2 -13.54 16.89 9.39
C SER A 2 -12.73 16.06 8.41
N VAL A 3 -12.08 15.00 8.90
CA VAL A 3 -11.44 13.99 8.06
C VAL A 3 -12.52 13.11 7.44
N GLN A 4 -12.57 13.03 6.10
CA GLN A 4 -13.61 12.27 5.41
C GLN A 4 -13.23 10.80 5.17
N GLN A 5 -11.94 10.54 4.91
CA GLN A 5 -11.43 9.20 4.62
C GLN A 5 -9.96 9.10 5.03
N ILE A 6 -9.56 7.89 5.42
CA ILE A 6 -8.16 7.53 5.66
C ILE A 6 -7.84 6.39 4.70
N TRP A 7 -6.73 6.51 3.99
CA TRP A 7 -6.28 5.49 3.04
C TRP A 7 -4.85 5.07 3.38
N ARG A 8 -4.58 3.78 3.27
CA ARG A 8 -3.25 3.18 3.34
C ARG A 8 -2.95 2.45 2.05
N TYR A 9 -1.73 2.57 1.53
CA TYR A 9 -1.25 1.94 0.31
C TYR A 9 -0.05 1.03 0.63
N PRO A 10 -0.28 -0.23 1.04
CA PRO A 10 0.79 -1.07 1.58
C PRO A 10 1.92 -1.37 0.59
N VAL A 11 1.59 -1.45 -0.70
CA VAL A 11 2.52 -1.77 -1.79
C VAL A 11 2.64 -0.59 -2.73
N LYS A 12 3.87 -0.18 -3.06
CA LYS A 12 4.17 0.85 -4.04
C LYS A 12 3.42 0.61 -5.35
N SER A 13 2.72 1.64 -5.83
CA SER A 13 2.02 1.67 -7.13
C SER A 13 0.79 0.77 -7.26
N LEU A 14 0.38 0.06 -6.21
CA LEU A 14 -0.92 -0.62 -6.16
C LEU A 14 -1.99 0.28 -5.52
N GLN A 15 -3.26 -0.09 -5.69
CA GLN A 15 -4.37 0.44 -4.91
C GLN A 15 -4.28 0.00 -3.44
N GLY A 16 -4.86 0.81 -2.57
CA GLY A 16 -4.78 0.64 -1.13
C GLY A 16 -6.05 0.10 -0.49
N GLU A 17 -6.16 0.35 0.81
CA GLU A 17 -7.30 0.04 1.67
C GLU A 17 -7.77 1.30 2.39
N SER A 18 -9.07 1.41 2.60
CA SER A 18 -9.66 2.41 3.48
C SER A 18 -9.53 1.95 4.93
N LEU A 19 -9.22 2.88 5.82
CA LEU A 19 -9.14 2.64 7.26
C LEU A 19 -10.21 3.43 8.01
N ASP A 20 -10.80 2.83 9.03
CA ASP A 20 -11.71 3.53 9.94
C ASP A 20 -10.94 4.44 10.91
N SER A 21 -9.72 4.04 11.28
CA SER A 21 -8.83 4.80 12.14
C SER A 21 -7.38 4.39 11.92
N THR A 22 -6.45 5.26 12.33
CA THR A 22 -5.01 4.99 12.37
C THR A 22 -4.37 5.78 13.50
N GLU A 23 -3.21 5.33 13.95
CA GLU A 23 -2.34 6.12 14.81
C GLU A 23 -1.75 7.30 14.04
N VAL A 24 -1.60 8.45 14.70
CA VAL A 24 -0.91 9.62 14.17
C VAL A 24 0.57 9.47 14.50
N THR A 25 1.35 9.13 13.48
CA THR A 25 2.81 9.08 13.55
C THR A 25 3.39 9.82 12.35
N ASP A 26 4.72 9.81 12.18
CA ASP A 26 5.36 10.37 10.98
C ASP A 26 4.88 9.71 9.68
N VAL A 27 4.37 8.47 9.76
CA VAL A 27 3.76 7.73 8.65
C VAL A 27 2.54 6.91 9.12
N ILE A 28 1.58 6.64 8.23
CA ILE A 28 0.51 5.68 8.54
C ILE A 28 1.15 4.28 8.67
N PRO A 29 0.97 3.56 9.80
CA PRO A 29 1.58 2.25 9.98
C PRO A 29 1.23 1.27 8.85
N GLY A 30 2.27 0.73 8.22
CA GLY A 30 2.17 -0.19 7.09
C GLY A 30 1.96 0.49 5.73
N ASP A 31 1.92 1.82 5.65
CA ASP A 31 1.90 2.54 4.37
C ASP A 31 3.23 2.39 3.64
N ARG A 32 3.18 2.05 2.35
CA ARG A 32 4.33 1.93 1.43
C ARG A 32 5.47 1.06 1.95
N GLY A 33 5.19 0.07 2.80
CA GLY A 33 6.19 -0.85 3.35
C GLY A 33 6.72 -1.86 2.33
N TRP A 34 6.03 -2.05 1.20
CA TRP A 34 6.36 -3.08 0.21
C TRP A 34 6.49 -2.51 -1.21
N GLY A 35 7.21 -3.24 -2.05
CA GLY A 35 7.34 -2.98 -3.49
C GLY A 35 7.47 -4.27 -4.27
N ILE A 36 7.11 -4.23 -5.55
CA ILE A 36 7.22 -5.39 -6.45
C ILE A 36 8.53 -5.27 -7.23
N ILE A 37 9.38 -6.29 -7.09
CA ILE A 37 10.62 -6.42 -7.86
C ILE A 37 10.35 -7.30 -9.07
N ASP A 38 10.84 -6.89 -10.23
CA ASP A 38 10.95 -7.76 -11.40
C ASP A 38 12.13 -8.73 -11.20
N ASN A 39 11.84 -10.02 -11.12
CA ASN A 39 12.86 -11.04 -10.87
C ASN A 39 13.88 -11.20 -12.03
N GLN A 40 13.55 -10.77 -13.25
CA GLN A 40 14.47 -10.85 -14.38
C GLN A 40 15.48 -9.71 -14.37
N THR A 41 15.01 -8.49 -14.05
CA THR A 41 15.83 -7.27 -14.12
C THR A 41 16.33 -6.79 -12.77
N GLY A 42 15.77 -7.29 -11.66
CA GLY A 42 16.01 -6.79 -10.31
C GLY A 42 15.42 -5.40 -10.04
N HIS A 43 14.70 -4.82 -10.99
CA HIS A 43 14.19 -3.47 -10.86
C HIS A 43 12.93 -3.40 -9.98
N LEU A 44 12.89 -2.39 -9.12
CA LEU A 44 11.64 -2.00 -8.45
C LEU A 44 10.67 -1.42 -9.47
N LEU A 45 9.53 -2.08 -9.62
CA LEU A 45 8.49 -1.65 -10.56
C LEU A 45 7.80 -0.36 -10.08
N SER A 46 7.24 0.37 -11.05
CA SER A 46 6.54 1.64 -10.83
C SER A 46 5.40 1.75 -11.83
N ALA A 47 4.25 2.29 -11.40
CA ALA A 47 3.10 2.54 -12.26
C ALA A 47 3.43 3.42 -13.49
N LYS A 48 4.48 4.25 -13.41
CA LYS A 48 4.92 5.07 -14.55
C LYS A 48 5.41 4.21 -15.73
N ARG A 49 6.04 3.07 -15.45
CA ARG A 49 6.59 2.14 -16.46
C ARG A 49 5.67 0.95 -16.69
N VAL A 50 4.94 0.54 -15.66
CA VAL A 50 4.02 -0.61 -15.70
C VAL A 50 2.65 -0.16 -15.17
N PRO A 51 1.82 0.51 -16.01
CA PRO A 51 0.54 1.07 -15.57
C PRO A 51 -0.43 0.05 -14.97
N ARG A 52 -0.36 -1.22 -15.41
CA ARG A 52 -1.18 -2.33 -14.88
C ARG A 52 -1.03 -2.56 -13.38
N LEU A 53 0.03 -2.05 -12.74
CA LEU A 53 0.11 -2.08 -11.28
C LEU A 53 -1.07 -1.37 -10.61
N LEU A 54 -1.63 -0.34 -11.25
CA LEU A 54 -2.80 0.39 -10.73
C LEU A 54 -4.08 -0.46 -10.71
N GLU A 55 -4.10 -1.63 -11.35
CA GLU A 55 -5.22 -2.57 -11.35
C GLU A 55 -5.17 -3.52 -10.15
N GLY A 56 -4.01 -3.65 -9.49
CA GLY A 56 -3.85 -4.48 -8.29
C GLY A 56 -4.21 -3.72 -7.00
N GLN A 57 -4.70 -4.45 -6.00
CA GLN A 57 -5.01 -3.91 -4.66
C GLN A 57 -4.26 -4.69 -3.58
N ALA A 58 -3.81 -4.00 -2.53
CA ALA A 58 -3.24 -4.62 -1.35
C ALA A 58 -3.92 -4.12 -0.06
N ARG A 59 -4.08 -5.02 0.91
CA ARG A 59 -4.50 -4.71 2.27
C ARG A 59 -3.73 -5.54 3.28
N ILE A 60 -3.50 -5.01 4.47
CA ILE A 60 -2.84 -5.74 5.55
C ILE A 60 -3.89 -6.54 6.33
N ILE A 61 -3.81 -7.88 6.26
CA ILE A 61 -4.57 -8.78 7.12
C ILE A 61 -3.75 -9.07 8.38
N ARG A 62 -4.19 -8.61 9.55
CA ARG A 62 -3.64 -9.11 10.81
C ARG A 62 -4.22 -10.50 11.03
N ILE A 63 -3.38 -11.53 10.96
CA ILE A 63 -3.74 -12.83 11.53
C ILE A 63 -3.54 -12.68 13.03
N ILE A 64 -4.64 -12.64 13.78
CA ILE A 64 -4.59 -12.90 15.22
C ILE A 64 -4.25 -14.38 15.32
N ALA A 65 -2.98 -14.71 15.55
CA ALA A 65 -2.64 -16.05 16.00
C ALA A 65 -3.20 -16.18 17.42
N CYS A 66 -4.23 -17.03 17.57
CA CYS A 66 -4.66 -17.54 18.87
C CYS A 66 -3.54 -18.37 19.51
#